data_AF-A0A1F5HTV1-F1
#
_entry.id   AF-A0A1F5HTV1-F1
#
_cell.length_a   1.000
_cell.length_b   1.000
_cell.length_c   1.000
_cell.angle_alpha   90.00
_cell.angle_beta   90.00
_cell.angle_gamma   90.00
#
_symmetry.space_group_name_H-M   'P 1'
#
loop_
_entity.id
_entity.type
_entity.pdbx_description
1 polymer ?
#
loop_
_entity_poly.entity_id
_entity_poly.type
_entity_poly.pdbx_seq_one_letter_code
_entity_poly.pdbx_strand_id
1 'polypeptide(L)'
;MNKHTFWHHLAMVVYSEIINLVWLLVGGVLILAGLAIFKFAQGEFFRLAIGLPLILIGASLALFKLHEIILVLARPNRLKALCVFCQ
;
A
#
# COMPACT_ATOMS: atom_id res chain seq x y z
N MET A 1 11.56 25.23 12.80
CA MET A 1 10.86 24.17 13.53
C MET A 1 9.36 24.35 13.35
N ASN A 2 8.74 23.60 12.44
CA ASN A 2 7.29 23.62 12.28
C ASN A 2 6.63 23.12 13.57
N LYS A 3 5.74 23.92 14.16
CA LYS A 3 4.97 23.48 15.32
C LYS A 3 4.04 22.35 14.85
N HIS A 4 4.22 21.16 15.43
CA HIS A 4 3.27 20.05 15.31
C HIS A 4 1.95 20.43 16.00
N THR A 5 1.14 21.24 15.31
CA THR A 5 -0.21 21.60 15.72
C THR A 5 -1.18 20.47 15.38
N PHE A 6 -2.36 20.48 16.00
CA PHE A 6 -3.42 19.51 15.70
C PHE A 6 -3.74 19.44 14.18
N TRP A 7 -3.78 20.59 13.51
CA TRP A 7 -4.01 20.68 12.06
C TRP A 7 -2.91 20.04 11.23
N HIS A 8 -1.65 20.24 11.61
CA HIS A 8 -0.53 19.57 10.94
C HIS A 8 -0.61 18.04 11.12
N HIS A 9 -1.01 17.58 12.31
CA HIS A 9 -1.21 16.17 12.57
C HIS A 9 -2.32 15.56 11.71
N LEU A 10 -3.45 16.24 11.62
CA LEU A 10 -4.58 15.81 10.80
C LEU A 10 -4.18 15.74 9.32
N ALA A 11 -3.50 16.76 8.81
CA ALA A 11 -3.03 16.80 7.42
C ALA A 11 -2.07 15.63 7.10
N MET A 12 -1.17 15.29 8.04
CA MET A 12 -0.27 14.14 7.87
C MET A 12 -1.00 12.80 7.82
N VAL A 13 -1.97 12.59 8.72
CA VAL A 13 -2.77 11.35 8.73
C VAL A 13 -3.52 11.23 7.41
N VAL A 14 -4.23 12.28 6.99
CA VAL A 14 -4.98 12.28 5.72
C VAL A 14 -4.06 12.00 4.54
N TYR A 15 -2.91 12.66 4.45
CA TYR A 15 -1.93 12.43 3.39
C TYR A 15 -1.42 10.98 3.38
N SER A 16 -1.03 10.45 4.55
CA SER A 16 -0.54 9.08 4.67
C SER A 16 -1.60 8.05 4.29
N GLU A 17 -2.85 8.27 4.68
CA GLU A 17 -3.97 7.40 4.32
C GLU A 17 -4.25 7.43 2.81
N ILE A 18 -4.20 8.60 2.17
CA ILE A 18 -4.33 8.71 0.70
C ILE A 18 -3.25 7.90 -0.01
N ILE A 19 -1.99 8.04 0.42
CA ILE A 19 -0.88 7.29 -0.18
C ILE A 19 -1.06 5.78 0.04
N ASN A 20 -1.47 5.36 1.24
CA ASN A 20 -1.72 3.95 1.53
C ASN A 20 -2.88 3.38 0.69
N LEU A 21 -3.94 4.15 0.48
CA LEU A 21 -5.06 3.78 -0.39
C LEU A 21 -4.63 3.63 -1.85
N VAL A 22 -3.81 4.55 -2.37
CA VAL A 22 -3.25 4.45 -3.72
C VAL A 22 -2.44 3.17 -3.87
N TRP A 23 -1.58 2.85 -2.90
CA TRP A 23 -0.82 1.61 -2.94
C TRP A 23 -1.71 0.36 -2.81
N LEU A 24 -2.78 0.40 -2.02
CA LEU A 24 -3.77 -0.69 -1.99
C LEU A 24 -4.39 -0.93 -3.37
N LEU A 25 -4.74 0.13 -4.10
CA LEU A 25 -5.24 0.02 -5.47
C LEU A 25 -4.20 -0.60 -6.40
N VAL A 26 -2.93 -0.19 -6.31
CA VAL A 26 -1.82 -0.80 -7.07
C VAL A 26 -1.72 -2.30 -6.78
N GLY A 27 -1.79 -2.69 -5.50
CA GLY A 27 -1.81 -4.10 -5.10
C GLY A 27 -2.98 -4.86 -5.71
N GLY A 28 -4.19 -4.27 -5.70
CA GLY A 28 -5.37 -4.83 -6.34
C GLY A 28 -5.21 -5.02 -7.85
N VAL A 29 -4.64 -4.03 -8.56
CA VAL A 29 -4.37 -4.13 -10.00
C VAL A 29 -3.37 -5.25 -10.30
N LEU A 30 -2.33 -5.42 -9.48
CA LEU A 30 -1.36 -6.52 -9.63
C LEU A 30 -2.01 -7.90 -9.45
N ILE A 31 -2.90 -8.05 -8.46
CA ILE A 31 -3.66 -9.29 -8.26
C ILE A 31 -4.55 -9.57 -9.48
N LEU A 32 -5.29 -8.56 -9.97
CA LEU A 32 -6.15 -8.70 -11.13
C LEU A 32 -5.36 -9.06 -12.39
N ALA A 33 -4.19 -8.45 -12.60
CA ALA A 33 -3.30 -8.76 -13.70
C ALA A 33 -2.77 -10.21 -13.61
N GLY A 34 -2.37 -10.66 -12.41
CA GLY A 34 -1.96 -12.04 -12.18
C GLY A 34 -3.10 -13.04 -12.45
N LEU A 35 -4.32 -12.74 -11.99
CA LEU A 35 -5.52 -13.55 -12.26
C LEU A 35 -5.87 -13.57 -13.76
N ALA A 36 -5.71 -12.46 -14.46
CA ALA A 36 -5.91 -12.40 -15.90
C ALA A 36 -4.93 -13.32 -16.63
N ILE A 37 -3.66 -13.36 -16.22
CA ILE A 37 -2.66 -14.28 -16.76
C ILE A 37 -3.10 -15.74 -16.54
N PHE A 38 -3.58 -16.09 -15.34
CA PHE A 38 -4.11 -17.44 -15.07
C PHE A 38 -5.29 -17.80 -15.96
N LYS A 39 -6.18 -16.85 -16.25
CA LYS A 39 -7.38 -17.07 -17.05
C LYS A 39 -7.10 -17.18 -18.54
N PHE A 40 -6.18 -16.37 -19.07
CA PHE A 40 -6.01 -16.20 -20.52
C PHE A 40 -4.73 -16.83 -21.09
N ALA A 41 -3.70 -17.10 -20.29
CA ALA A 41 -2.49 -17.74 -20.80
C ALA A 41 -2.71 -19.23 -21.09
N GLN A 42 -2.22 -19.70 -22.25
CA GLN A 42 -2.37 -21.10 -22.67
C GLN A 42 -1.26 -22.02 -22.12
N GLY A 43 -0.14 -21.45 -21.64
CA GLY A 43 0.98 -22.22 -21.08
C GLY A 43 0.97 -22.28 -19.55
N GLU A 44 0.92 -23.48 -18.98
CA GLU A 44 1.00 -23.72 -17.52
C GLU A 44 2.25 -23.09 -16.89
N PHE A 45 3.40 -23.17 -17.59
CA PHE A 45 4.62 -22.51 -17.14
C PHE A 45 4.47 -20.99 -17.00
N PHE A 46 3.78 -20.33 -17.94
CA PHE A 46 3.60 -18.87 -17.91
C PHE A 46 2.65 -18.44 -16.78
N ARG A 47 1.62 -19.25 -16.51
CA ARG A 47 0.71 -19.05 -15.37
C ARG A 47 1.47 -19.07 -14.05
N LEU A 48 2.34 -20.05 -13.86
CA LEU A 48 3.13 -20.22 -12.64
C LEU A 48 4.30 -19.25 -12.53
N ALA A 49 5.04 -19.01 -13.61
CA ALA A 49 6.25 -18.19 -13.58
C ALA A 49 5.96 -16.69 -13.51
N ILE A 50 4.79 -16.24 -13.97
CA ILE A 50 4.45 -14.81 -14.05
C ILE A 50 3.16 -14.50 -13.31
N GLY A 51 2.09 -15.27 -13.56
CA GLY A 51 0.80 -15.05 -12.92
C GLY A 51 0.88 -15.16 -11.39
N LEU A 52 1.48 -16.25 -10.89
CA LEU A 52 1.55 -16.49 -9.44
C LEU A 52 2.40 -15.43 -8.71
N PRO A 53 3.61 -15.06 -9.16
CA PRO A 53 4.35 -13.96 -8.58
C PRO A 53 3.59 -12.63 -8.57
N LEU A 54 2.86 -12.28 -9.63
CA LEU A 54 2.06 -11.05 -9.66
C LEU A 54 0.98 -11.04 -8.56
N ILE A 55 0.27 -12.17 -8.39
CA ILE A 55 -0.74 -12.31 -7.33
C ILE A 55 -0.09 -12.17 -5.96
N LEU A 56 1.05 -12.86 -5.73
CA LEU A 56 1.75 -12.83 -4.45
C LEU A 56 2.26 -11.42 -4.12
N ILE A 57 2.88 -10.73 -5.07
CA ILE A 57 3.36 -9.35 -4.88
C ILE A 57 2.19 -8.42 -4.54
N GLY A 58 1.10 -8.50 -5.31
CA GLY A 58 -0.08 -7.67 -5.06
C GLY A 58 -0.73 -7.96 -3.70
N ALA A 59 -0.81 -9.24 -3.30
CA ALA A 59 -1.33 -9.65 -2.00
C ALA A 59 -0.43 -9.20 -0.84
N SER A 60 0.89 -9.38 -0.96
CA SER A 60 1.85 -8.88 0.03
C SER A 60 1.72 -7.37 0.21
N LEU A 61 1.66 -6.63 -0.90
CA LEU A 61 1.52 -5.18 -0.88
C LEU A 61 0.21 -4.75 -0.20
N ALA A 62 -0.89 -5.42 -0.48
CA ALA A 62 -2.17 -5.16 0.18
C ALA A 62 -2.10 -5.40 1.70
N LEU A 63 -1.50 -6.51 2.13
CA LEU A 63 -1.34 -6.83 3.55
C LEU A 63 -0.44 -5.81 4.27
N PHE A 64 0.70 -5.44 3.67
CA PHE A 64 1.60 -4.43 4.23
C PHE A 64 0.90 -3.08 4.35
N LYS A 65 0.13 -2.66 3.34
CA LYS A 65 -0.56 -1.36 3.36
C LYS A 65 -1.74 -1.32 4.31
N LEU A 66 -2.51 -2.40 4.44
CA LEU A 66 -3.54 -2.53 5.48
C LEU A 66 -2.93 -2.41 6.88
N HIS A 67 -1.80 -3.06 7.12
CA HIS A 67 -1.08 -2.95 8.39
C HIS A 67 -0.57 -1.52 8.64
N GLU A 68 -0.09 -0.81 7.61
CA GLU A 68 0.33 0.60 7.73
C GLU A 68 -0.85 1.53 8.05
N ILE A 69 -2.03 1.34 7.45
CA ILE A 69 -3.24 2.12 7.78
C ILE A 69 -3.60 1.97 9.27
N ILE A 70 -3.61 0.73 9.77
CA ILE A 70 -3.88 0.46 11.19
C ILE A 70 -2.85 1.16 12.08
N LEU A 71 -1.58 1.12 11.71
CA LEU A 71 -0.51 1.77 12.47
C LEU A 71 -0.60 3.30 12.45
N VAL A 72 -0.98 3.90 11.32
CA VAL A 72 -1.16 5.35 11.18
C VAL A 72 -2.26 5.84 12.12
N LEU A 73 -3.35 5.08 12.23
CA LEU A 73 -4.47 5.38 13.13
C LEU A 73 -4.14 5.09 14.62
N ALA A 74 -3.47 3.97 14.91
CA ALA A 74 -3.23 3.51 16.28
C ALA A 74 -2.04 4.18 16.97
N ARG A 75 -1.03 4.66 16.23
CA ARG A 75 0.21 5.24 16.79
C ARG A 75 0.62 6.55 16.10
N PRO A 76 -0.09 7.67 16.38
CA PRO A 76 0.20 8.97 15.78
C PRO A 76 1.58 9.54 16.14
N ASN A 77 2.19 9.10 17.25
CA ASN A 77 3.55 9.51 17.64
C ASN A 77 4.63 8.99 16.67
N ARG A 78 4.38 7.90 15.92
CA ARG A 78 5.33 7.41 14.89
C ARG A 78 5.32 8.29 13.64
N LEU A 79 4.17 8.88 13.29
CA LEU A 79 4.07 9.84 12.17
C LEU A 79 4.90 11.11 12.40
N LYS A 80 5.10 11.53 13.66
CA LYS A 80 5.98 12.67 13.97
C LYS A 80 7.42 12.44 13.49
N ALA A 81 7.92 11.21 13.64
CA ALA A 81 9.28 10.83 13.27
C ALA A 81 9.48 10.63 11.76
N LEU A 82 8.39 10.40 11.00
CA LEU A 82 8.39 10.18 9.55
C LEU A 82 7.80 11.37 8.78
N CYS A 83 7.63 12.51 9.45
CA CYS A 83 6.97 13.68 8.87
C CYS A 83 7.80 14.28 7.73
N VAL A 84 7.39 14.04 6.49
CA VAL A 84 8.00 14.61 5.28
C VAL A 84 7.85 16.14 5.22
N PHE A 85 6.86 16.71 5.91
CA PHE A 85 6.61 18.17 5.97
C PHE A 85 7.41 18.90 7.08
N CYS A 86 8.15 18.17 7.91
CA CYS A 86 9.04 18.72 8.95
C CYS A 86 10.53 18.49 8.65
N GLN A 87 10.87 17.82 7.54
CA GLN A 87 12.20 17.95 6.94
C GLN A 87 12.39 19.38 6.42
#